data_AF-A0A2V5TBX8-F1
#
_entry.id   AF-A0A2V5TBX8-F1
#
_cell.length_a   1.000
_cell.length_b   1.000
_cell.length_c   1.000
_cell.angle_alpha   90.00
_cell.angle_beta   90.00
_cell.angle_gamma   90.00
#
_symmetry.space_group_name_H-M   'P 1'
#
loop_
_entity.id
_entity.type
_entity.pdbx_description
1 polymer ?
#
loop_
_entity_poly.entity_id
_entity_poly.type
_entity_poly.pdbx_seq_one_letter_code
_entity_poly.pdbx_strand_id
1 'polypeptide(L)'
;WEFIPWYTIRDSFDKDFGVDEWHGTNAFIHDGDRVFRTYSINDRGDEQMGSTWNYLDITALGRQEEWEDSPEGYPKTPPYEWWIWHDEPNPDSETPGLVQLRAYRDSLNAAGAK
;
A
#
# COMPACT_ATOMS: atom_id res chain seq x y z
N TRP A 1 -24.44 -3.01 -1.28
CA TRP A 1 -23.89 -3.73 -0.12
C TRP A 1 -23.34 -5.12 -0.48
N GLU A 2 -23.71 -5.74 -1.61
CA GLU A 2 -23.17 -7.04 -2.04
C GLU A 2 -21.79 -6.99 -2.75
N PHE A 3 -21.21 -5.81 -2.99
CA PHE A 3 -20.02 -5.62 -3.85
C PHE A 3 -18.75 -5.15 -3.14
N ILE A 4 -18.75 -4.99 -1.81
CA ILE A 4 -17.55 -4.61 -1.07
C ILE A 4 -17.10 -5.85 -0.30
N PRO A 5 -16.16 -6.65 -0.84
CA PRO A 5 -15.63 -7.78 -0.10
C PRO A 5 -14.94 -7.24 1.16
N TRP A 6 -15.37 -7.70 2.32
CA TRP A 6 -14.70 -7.44 3.58
C TRP A 6 -14.01 -8.73 4.00
N TYR A 7 -12.79 -8.57 4.49
CA TYR A 7 -12.01 -9.65 5.07
C TYR A 7 -11.71 -9.26 6.50
N THR A 8 -11.65 -10.26 7.38
CA THR A 8 -11.23 -10.06 8.77
C THR A 8 -10.16 -11.08 9.10
N ILE A 9 -9.18 -10.63 9.86
CA ILE A 9 -8.15 -11.49 10.42
C ILE A 9 -8.65 -11.91 11.81
N ARG A 10 -8.52 -13.19 12.14
CA ARG A 10 -9.11 -13.79 13.38
C ARG A 10 -8.06 -14.18 14.43
N ASP A 11 -6.79 -13.93 14.16
CA ASP A 11 -5.68 -14.21 15.07
C ASP A 11 -5.28 -12.95 15.86
N SER A 12 -4.07 -12.91 16.42
CA SER A 12 -3.58 -11.77 17.21
C SER A 12 -3.05 -10.60 16.39
N PHE A 13 -3.17 -10.63 15.06
CA PHE A 13 -2.56 -9.62 14.20
C PHE A 13 -3.00 -8.19 14.57
N ASP A 14 -4.29 -7.97 14.78
CA ASP A 14 -4.82 -6.66 15.20
C ASP A 14 -4.17 -6.16 16.48
N LYS A 15 -4.04 -7.03 17.48
CA LYS A 15 -3.39 -6.74 18.75
C LYS A 15 -1.89 -6.50 18.60
N ASP A 16 -1.21 -7.31 17.80
CA ASP A 16 0.23 -7.19 17.55
C ASP A 16 0.58 -5.85 16.86
N PHE A 17 -0.38 -5.25 16.15
CA PHE A 17 -0.26 -3.95 15.51
C PHE A 17 -1.05 -2.81 16.17
N GLY A 18 -1.58 -3.04 17.37
CA GLY A 18 -2.18 -2.01 18.23
C GLY A 18 -3.52 -1.46 17.73
N VAL A 19 -4.32 -2.29 17.05
CA VAL A 19 -5.63 -1.93 16.47
C VAL A 19 -6.75 -2.90 16.86
N ASP A 20 -6.59 -3.63 17.98
CA ASP A 20 -7.60 -4.56 18.52
C ASP A 20 -8.76 -3.85 19.23
N GLU A 21 -8.50 -2.71 19.86
CA GLU A 21 -9.52 -1.93 20.59
C GLU A 21 -9.96 -0.64 19.87
N TRP A 22 -9.03 0.02 19.17
CA TRP A 22 -9.24 1.33 18.57
C TRP A 22 -8.69 1.40 17.15
N HIS A 23 -9.25 2.31 16.36
CA HIS A 23 -8.78 2.54 15.00
C HIS A 23 -7.35 3.09 14.99
N GLY A 24 -6.55 2.58 14.07
CA GLY A 24 -5.24 3.11 13.74
C GLY A 24 -4.83 2.68 12.34
N THR A 25 -4.04 3.52 11.69
CA THR A 25 -3.52 3.27 10.35
C THR A 25 -2.05 2.81 10.46
N ASN A 26 -1.79 1.57 10.04
CA ASN A 26 -0.43 1.01 9.98
C ASN A 26 0.04 0.97 8.51
N ALA A 27 1.25 1.45 8.25
CA ALA A 27 1.91 1.32 6.95
C ALA A 27 3.05 0.29 7.05
N PHE A 28 3.11 -0.61 6.07
CA PHE A 28 4.12 -1.65 5.98
C PHE A 28 4.85 -1.58 4.65
N ILE A 29 6.14 -1.90 4.67
CA ILE A 29 6.92 -2.19 3.45
C ILE A 29 7.43 -3.63 3.52
N HIS A 30 7.37 -4.31 2.39
CA HIS A 30 7.89 -5.66 2.23
C HIS A 30 9.22 -5.59 1.46
N ASP A 31 10.25 -6.23 2.01
CA ASP A 31 11.57 -6.35 1.40
C ASP A 31 12.06 -7.80 1.52
N GLY A 32 12.14 -8.50 0.38
CA GLY A 32 12.54 -9.91 0.31
C GLY A 32 11.57 -10.84 1.01
N ASP A 33 11.99 -11.43 2.14
CA ASP A 33 11.21 -12.33 2.99
C ASP A 33 10.72 -11.65 4.29
N ARG A 34 10.86 -10.31 4.37
CA ARG A 34 10.61 -9.55 5.59
C ARG A 34 9.58 -8.45 5.34
N VAL A 35 8.76 -8.22 6.37
CA VAL A 35 7.82 -7.09 6.43
C VAL A 35 8.24 -6.17 7.57
N PHE A 36 8.29 -4.88 7.29
CA PHE A 36 8.64 -3.84 8.26
C PHE A 36 7.46 -2.90 8.41
N ARG A 37 7.05 -2.64 9.66
CA ARG A 37 6.12 -1.54 9.96
C ARG A 37 6.90 -0.23 9.94
N THR A 38 6.55 0.67 9.05
CA THR A 38 7.25 1.94 8.85
C THR A 38 6.59 3.07 9.63
N TYR A 39 5.26 3.13 9.61
CA TYR A 39 4.48 4.13 10.33
C TYR A 39 3.26 3.49 11.02
N SER A 40 2.87 4.09 12.15
CA SER A 40 1.65 3.80 12.88
C SER A 40 1.05 5.14 13.30
N ILE A 41 -0.20 5.39 12.90
CA ILE A 41 -0.94 6.63 13.18
C ILE A 41 -2.23 6.26 13.90
N ASN A 42 -2.53 6.96 15.00
CA ASN A 42 -3.72 6.74 15.80
C ASN A 42 -4.24 8.07 16.39
N ASP A 43 -5.31 7.96 17.19
CA ASP A 43 -5.96 9.10 17.85
C ASP A 43 -6.26 10.23 16.85
N ARG A 44 -5.90 11.47 17.18
CA ARG A 44 -6.15 12.64 16.33
C ARG A 44 -5.22 12.73 15.13
N GLY A 45 -4.15 11.93 15.10
CA GLY A 45 -3.33 11.81 13.90
C GLY A 45 -4.13 11.28 12.72
N ASP A 46 -5.10 10.42 13.00
CA ASP A 46 -5.95 9.81 11.98
C ASP A 46 -7.00 10.77 11.40
N GLU A 47 -7.30 11.90 12.06
CA GLU A 47 -8.17 12.96 11.52
C GLU A 47 -7.63 13.54 10.19
N GLN A 48 -6.33 13.42 9.94
CA GLN A 48 -5.71 13.84 8.68
C GLN A 48 -5.83 12.78 7.57
N MET A 49 -6.20 11.53 7.87
CA MET A 49 -6.34 10.48 6.86
C MET A 49 -7.67 10.68 6.13
N GLY A 50 -7.62 11.02 4.84
CA GLY A 50 -8.85 11.32 4.09
C GLY A 50 -8.64 11.55 2.60
N SER A 51 -7.49 12.09 2.20
CA SER A 51 -7.09 12.14 0.80
C SER A 51 -6.10 11.03 0.47
N THR A 52 -6.06 10.61 -0.79
CA THR A 52 -5.04 9.68 -1.31
C THR A 52 -3.63 10.16 -0.98
N TRP A 53 -3.39 11.47 -0.99
CA TRP A 53 -2.08 12.07 -0.68
C TRP A 53 -1.61 11.74 0.73
N ASN A 54 -2.50 11.87 1.71
CA ASN A 54 -2.19 11.60 3.11
C ASN A 54 -1.82 10.12 3.31
N TYR A 55 -2.44 9.21 2.56
CA TYR A 55 -2.05 7.80 2.58
C TYR A 55 -0.66 7.56 1.97
N LEU A 56 -0.31 8.25 0.88
CA LEU A 56 1.01 8.08 0.25
C LEU A 56 2.13 8.63 1.13
N ASP A 57 1.90 9.78 1.77
CA ASP A 57 2.88 10.45 2.62
C ASP A 57 3.28 9.63 3.85
N ILE A 58 2.46 8.66 4.26
CA ILE A 58 2.76 7.75 5.37
C ILE A 58 3.37 6.43 4.91
N THR A 59 3.46 6.18 3.60
CA THR A 59 4.15 4.99 3.07
C THR A 59 5.64 5.27 2.95
N ALA A 60 6.47 4.21 3.01
CA ALA A 60 7.91 4.36 2.86
C ALA A 60 8.31 4.97 1.50
N LEU A 61 7.63 4.59 0.42
CA LEU A 61 7.95 5.09 -0.92
C LEU A 61 7.43 6.51 -1.20
N GLY A 62 6.62 7.09 -0.30
CA GLY A 62 6.10 8.43 -0.44
C GLY A 62 5.29 8.64 -1.73
N ARG A 63 5.31 9.88 -2.22
CA ARG A 63 4.66 10.26 -3.48
C ARG A 63 5.56 10.11 -4.71
N GLN A 64 6.87 9.88 -4.49
CA GLN A 64 7.90 9.76 -5.52
C GLN A 64 8.01 11.01 -6.39
N GLU A 65 7.77 12.19 -5.81
CA GLU A 65 7.82 13.45 -6.55
C GLU A 65 9.23 13.71 -7.08
N GLU A 66 9.34 14.36 -8.25
CA GLU A 66 10.63 14.62 -8.89
C GLU A 66 11.60 15.39 -7.98
N TRP A 67 11.06 16.27 -7.14
CA TRP A 67 11.81 17.09 -6.19
C TRP A 67 12.22 16.38 -4.89
N GLU A 68 11.73 15.16 -4.62
CA GLU A 68 12.13 14.38 -3.45
C GLU A 68 13.62 13.99 -3.52
N ASP A 69 14.38 14.33 -2.48
CA ASP A 69 15.78 13.94 -2.29
C ASP A 69 15.85 12.55 -1.64
N SER A 70 15.67 11.51 -2.46
CA SER A 70 15.70 10.11 -2.01
C SER A 70 17.14 9.58 -1.96
N PRO A 71 17.49 8.72 -0.99
CA PRO A 71 18.82 8.10 -0.93
C PRO A 71 19.20 7.35 -2.21
N GLU A 72 20.51 7.21 -2.46
CA GLU A 72 21.00 6.43 -3.60
C GLU A 72 20.51 4.98 -3.53
N GLY A 73 20.00 4.48 -4.66
CA GLY A 73 19.42 3.13 -4.76
C GLY A 73 17.99 3.01 -4.24
N TYR A 74 17.39 4.08 -3.71
CA TYR A 74 15.99 4.07 -3.30
C TYR A 74 15.07 3.98 -4.53
N PRO A 75 14.06 3.10 -4.55
CA PRO A 75 13.15 2.99 -5.69
C PRO A 75 12.46 4.32 -5.99
N LYS A 76 12.61 4.81 -7.23
CA LYS A 76 11.95 6.03 -7.72
C LYS A 76 11.54 5.85 -9.17
N THR A 77 10.23 5.89 -9.41
CA THR A 77 9.59 5.91 -10.73
C THR A 77 8.95 7.28 -10.96
N PRO A 78 8.60 7.67 -12.20
CA PRO A 78 7.87 8.91 -12.42
C PRO A 78 6.59 8.97 -11.57
N PRO A 79 6.29 10.11 -10.93
CA PRO A 79 5.12 10.24 -10.09
C PRO A 79 3.84 10.03 -10.91
N TYR A 80 2.81 9.47 -10.27
CA TYR A 80 1.45 9.27 -10.81
C TYR A 80 1.31 8.26 -11.96
N GLU A 81 2.39 7.76 -12.57
CA GLU A 81 2.31 6.74 -13.63
C GLU A 81 1.84 5.37 -13.11
N TRP A 82 1.90 5.15 -11.80
CA TRP A 82 1.40 3.94 -11.15
C TRP A 82 -0.11 3.94 -10.92
N TRP A 83 -0.83 5.00 -11.30
CA TRP A 83 -2.29 5.06 -11.17
C TRP A 83 -2.97 4.17 -12.19
N ILE A 84 -3.93 3.38 -11.70
CA ILE A 84 -4.84 2.60 -12.55
C ILE A 84 -6.19 3.32 -12.48
N TRP A 85 -6.53 4.02 -13.56
CA TRP A 85 -7.81 4.72 -13.65
C TRP A 85 -8.95 3.71 -13.70
N HIS A 86 -9.95 3.91 -12.82
CA HIS A 86 -11.09 3.01 -12.72
C HIS A 86 -11.88 2.91 -14.04
N ASP A 87 -12.05 4.03 -14.74
CA ASP A 87 -12.89 4.13 -15.94
C ASP A 87 -12.12 3.88 -17.24
N GLU A 88 -10.79 3.99 -17.18
CA GLU A 88 -9.89 3.74 -18.31
C GLU A 88 -8.77 2.78 -17.91
N PRO A 89 -9.09 1.56 -17.44
CA PRO A 89 -8.06 0.57 -17.23
C PRO A 89 -7.52 0.20 -18.62
N ASN A 90 -6.25 0.49 -18.88
CA ASN A 90 -5.54 -0.04 -20.03
C ASN A 90 -4.75 -1.27 -19.57
N PRO A 91 -5.38 -2.45 -19.45
CA PRO A 91 -4.77 -3.62 -18.84
C PRO A 91 -3.56 -4.12 -19.63
N ASP A 92 -3.39 -3.71 -20.88
CA ASP A 92 -2.29 -4.10 -21.77
C ASP A 92 -1.10 -3.12 -21.69
N SER A 93 -1.24 -2.00 -20.98
CA SER A 93 -0.13 -1.07 -20.76
C SER A 93 0.85 -1.58 -19.71
N GLU A 94 2.13 -1.29 -19.91
CA GLU A 94 3.22 -1.59 -18.97
C GLU A 94 3.44 -0.41 -18.01
N THR A 95 2.37 0.23 -17.53
CA THR A 95 2.51 1.26 -16.50
C THR A 95 3.06 0.64 -15.22
N PRO A 96 3.88 1.36 -14.44
CA PRO A 96 4.49 0.82 -13.22
C PRO A 96 3.48 0.14 -12.28
N GLY A 97 2.27 0.70 -12.16
CA GLY A 97 1.19 0.15 -11.33
C GLY A 97 0.65 -1.19 -11.84
N LEU A 98 0.46 -1.34 -13.15
CA LEU A 98 -0.02 -2.61 -13.72
C LEU A 98 1.06 -3.70 -13.71
N VAL A 99 2.32 -3.33 -13.94
CA VAL A 99 3.46 -4.25 -13.82
C VAL A 99 3.55 -4.81 -12.40
N GLN A 100 3.46 -3.93 -11.39
CA GLN A 100 3.46 -4.36 -9.98
C GLN A 100 2.25 -5.22 -9.63
N LEU A 101 1.05 -4.85 -10.08
CA LEU A 101 -0.16 -5.62 -9.83
C LEU A 101 -0.11 -7.01 -10.46
N ARG A 102 0.41 -7.14 -11.68
CA ARG A 102 0.61 -8.44 -12.35
C ARG A 102 1.64 -9.28 -11.60
N ALA A 103 2.80 -8.71 -11.25
CA ALA A 103 3.83 -9.41 -10.48
C ALA A 103 3.30 -9.91 -9.12
N TYR A 104 2.46 -9.12 -8.44
CA TYR A 104 1.80 -9.52 -7.21
C TYR A 104 0.77 -10.64 -7.43
N ARG A 105 -0.06 -10.56 -8.47
CA ARG A 105 -1.01 -11.65 -8.81
C ARG A 105 -0.29 -12.95 -9.14
N ASP A 106 0.81 -12.87 -9.89
CA ASP A 106 1.63 -14.02 -10.23
C ASP A 106 2.27 -14.64 -8.98
N SER A 107 2.70 -13.83 -8.01
CA SER A 107 3.25 -14.33 -6.74
C SER A 107 2.18 -15.02 -5.88
N LEU A 108 0.96 -14.48 -5.82
CA LEU A 108 -0.17 -15.13 -5.13
C LEU A 108 -0.50 -16.50 -5.76
N ASN A 109 -0.57 -16.55 -7.10
CA ASN A 109 -0.82 -17.78 -7.84
C ASN A 109 0.28 -18.83 -7.59
N ALA A 110 1.55 -18.41 -7.58
CA ALA A 110 2.68 -19.28 -7.28
C ALA A 110 2.68 -19.78 -5.83
N ALA A 111 2.19 -18.99 -4.88
CA ALA A 111 2.06 -19.35 -3.47
C ALA A 111 0.82 -20.22 -3.16
N GLY A 112 -0.07 -20.44 -4.12
CA GLY A 112 -1.32 -21.17 -3.91
C GLY A 112 -2.32 -20.44 -3.01
N ALA A 113 -2.14 -19.13 -2.81
CA ALA A 113 -3.07 -18.29 -2.05
C ALA A 113 -4.32 -18.04 -2.91
N LYS A 114 -5.50 -18.39 -2.38
CA LYS A 114 -6.81 -18.13 -3.00
C LYS A 114 -7.47 -16.91 -2.39
#